data_AF-A0A5C5URC0-F1
#
_entry.id   AF-A0A5C5URC0-F1
#
_cell.length_a   1.000
_cell.length_b   1.000
_cell.length_c   1.000
_cell.angle_alpha   90.00
_cell.angle_beta   90.00
_cell.angle_gamma   90.00
#
_symmetry.space_group_name_H-M   'P 1'
#
loop_
_entity.id
_entity.type
_entity.pdbx_description
1 polymer ?
#
loop_
_entity_poly.entity_id
_entity_poly.type
_entity_poly.pdbx_seq_one_letter_code
_entity_poly.pdbx_strand_id
1 'polypeptide(L)'
;MIARGGHLGVTPDRLVFEPHALNFNTQESQIAIPFTELTGLRKHKRMAAVLLTATTRAGIDFEFVCWKRDAVIEAVRQQCPQIAVSE
;
A
#
# COMPACT_ATOMS: atom_id res chain seq x y z
N MET A 1 -7.07 -14.27 10.46
CA MET A 1 -6.31 -13.24 9.70
C MET A 1 -5.31 -12.64 10.66
N ILE A 2 -4.01 -12.74 10.39
CA ILE A 2 -2.96 -12.18 11.24
C ILE A 2 -2.52 -10.86 10.60
N ALA A 3 -2.74 -9.74 11.28
CA ALA A 3 -2.22 -8.44 10.84
C ALA A 3 -0.71 -8.39 11.10
N ARG A 4 0.08 -8.04 10.09
CA ARG A 4 1.53 -7.90 10.20
C ARG A 4 1.90 -6.42 10.23
N GLY A 5 2.61 -6.00 11.27
CA GLY A 5 3.22 -4.67 11.33
C GLY A 5 4.42 -4.58 10.37
N GLY A 6 4.63 -3.41 9.78
CA GLY A 6 5.72 -3.16 8.85
C GLY A 6 5.78 -1.71 8.36
N HIS A 7 6.69 -1.46 7.42
CA HIS A 7 6.87 -0.18 6.76
C HIS A 7 6.20 -0.20 5.39
N LEU A 8 5.36 0.80 5.12
CA LEU A 8 4.85 1.06 3.78
C LEU A 8 5.67 2.20 3.18
N GLY A 9 6.37 1.91 2.08
CA GLY A 9 7.29 2.80 1.39
C GLY A 9 6.93 2.95 -0.09
N VAL A 10 7.42 4.04 -0.67
CA VAL A 10 7.27 4.35 -2.09
C VAL A 10 8.66 4.41 -2.71
N THR A 11 8.85 3.67 -3.79
CA THR A 11 10.07 3.66 -4.61
C THR A 11 9.75 4.29 -5.97
N PRO A 12 10.75 4.55 -6.84
CA PRO A 12 10.49 5.16 -8.15
C PRO A 12 9.54 4.37 -9.05
N ASP A 13 9.45 3.04 -8.90
CA ASP A 13 8.63 2.17 -9.75
C ASP A 13 7.56 1.36 -8.99
N ARG A 14 7.55 1.37 -7.64
CA ARG A 14 6.68 0.50 -6.83
C ARG A 14 6.19 1.12 -5.52
N LEU A 15 5.02 0.66 -5.08
CA LEU A 15 4.58 0.72 -3.69
C LEU A 15 5.04 -0.56 -2.98
N VAL A 16 5.77 -0.42 -1.87
CA VAL A 16 6.41 -1.55 -1.18
C VAL A 16 5.96 -1.61 0.28
N PHE A 17 5.51 -2.77 0.73
CA PHE A 17 5.33 -3.07 2.14
C PHE A 17 6.40 -4.06 2.62
N GLU A 18 7.18 -3.60 3.59
CA GLU A 18 8.24 -4.38 4.25
C GLU A 18 7.81 -4.73 5.66
N PRO A 19 7.48 -6.00 5.94
CA PRO A 19 7.07 -6.40 7.27
C PRO A 19 8.25 -6.42 8.26
N HIS A 20 8.00 -6.15 9.54
CA HIS A 20 9.06 -6.20 10.57
C HIS A 20 9.73 -7.58 10.67
N ALA A 21 11.03 -7.62 10.93
CA ALA A 21 11.85 -8.84 11.00
C ALA A 21 11.33 -9.89 12.01
N LEU A 22 10.63 -9.46 13.07
CA LEU A 22 10.09 -10.32 14.12
C LEU A 22 8.84 -11.13 13.72
N ASN A 23 8.29 -10.92 12.52
CA ASN A 23 7.07 -11.61 12.05
C ASN A 23 7.36 -12.98 11.37
N PHE A 24 8.53 -13.59 11.58
CA PHE A 24 8.95 -14.86 10.92
C PHE A 24 8.81 -14.80 9.39
N ASN A 25 9.25 -13.71 8.76
CA ASN A 25 9.03 -13.50 7.34
C ASN A 25 10.08 -14.19 6.46
N THR A 26 9.62 -14.88 5.42
CA THR A 26 10.37 -15.16 4.19
C THR A 26 10.33 -13.93 3.27
N GLN A 27 11.20 -13.85 2.24
CA GLN A 27 11.12 -12.79 1.20
C GLN A 27 9.71 -12.65 0.61
N GLU A 28 8.93 -13.74 0.58
CA GLU A 28 7.56 -13.82 0.08
C GLU A 28 6.54 -13.01 0.91
N SER A 29 6.94 -12.51 2.08
CA SER A 29 6.08 -11.67 2.93
C SER A 29 6.18 -10.18 2.59
N GLN A 30 7.13 -9.79 1.75
CA GLN A 30 7.20 -8.44 1.18
C GLN A 30 6.13 -8.31 0.10
N ILE A 31 5.41 -7.19 0.11
CA ILE A 31 4.49 -6.86 -0.98
C ILE A 31 5.16 -5.76 -1.79
N ALA A 32 5.34 -5.96 -3.09
CA ALA A 32 5.83 -4.93 -3.99
C ALA A 32 4.88 -4.84 -5.17
N ILE A 33 4.15 -3.73 -5.28
CA ILE A 33 3.17 -3.48 -6.34
C ILE A 33 3.81 -2.50 -7.32
N PRO A 34 4.16 -2.93 -8.54
CA PRO A 34 4.64 -2.02 -9.58
C PRO A 34 3.59 -0.97 -9.94
N PHE A 35 4.00 0.27 -10.22
CA PHE A 35 3.05 1.31 -10.65
C PHE A 35 2.38 1.01 -11.99
N THR A 36 2.98 0.16 -12.82
CA THR A 36 2.34 -0.35 -14.05
C THR A 36 1.13 -1.24 -13.75
N GLU A 37 1.13 -1.88 -12.59
CA GLU A 37 0.05 -2.75 -12.10
C GLU A 37 -0.88 -2.04 -11.12
N LEU A 38 -0.44 -0.94 -10.47
CA LEU A 38 -1.27 -0.17 -9.55
C LEU A 38 -2.29 0.69 -10.32
N THR A 39 -3.58 0.43 -10.12
CA THR A 39 -4.66 1.15 -10.82
C THR A 39 -5.32 2.22 -9.95
N GLY A 40 -5.28 2.08 -8.63
CA GLY A 40 -5.84 3.09 -7.75
C GLY A 40 -5.45 2.97 -6.29
N LEU A 41 -5.64 4.08 -5.59
CA LEU A 41 -5.50 4.19 -4.14
C LEU A 41 -6.82 4.72 -3.56
N ARG A 42 -7.40 4.00 -2.59
CA ARG A 42 -8.58 4.45 -1.85
C ARG A 42 -8.25 4.64 -0.39
N LYS A 43 -8.41 5.85 0.15
CA LYS A 43 -8.25 6.13 1.58
C LYS A 43 -9.61 6.03 2.27
N HIS A 44 -9.80 5.10 3.20
CA HIS A 44 -11.09 4.96 3.88
C HIS A 44 -10.92 4.63 5.36
N LYS A 45 -12.03 4.47 6.08
CA LYS A 45 -12.04 4.06 7.48
C LYS A 45 -12.96 2.87 7.65
N ARG A 46 -12.55 1.93 8.49
CA ARG A 46 -13.40 0.82 8.94
C ARG A 46 -13.27 0.71 10.46
N MET A 47 -14.37 1.00 11.16
CA MET A 47 -14.36 1.14 12.63
C MET A 47 -13.28 2.16 13.07
N ALA A 48 -12.39 1.79 13.98
CA ALA A 48 -11.27 2.62 14.42
C ALA A 48 -10.05 2.56 13.47
N ALA A 49 -10.04 1.68 12.47
CA ALA A 49 -8.90 1.50 11.58
C ALA A 49 -8.91 2.53 10.45
N VAL A 50 -7.75 3.16 10.26
CA VAL A 50 -7.48 4.10 9.17
C VAL A 50 -6.78 3.34 8.04
N LEU A 51 -7.42 3.25 6.88
CA LEU A 51 -7.07 2.30 5.84
C LEU A 51 -6.66 2.99 4.54
N LEU A 52 -5.71 2.37 3.85
CA LEU A 52 -5.33 2.65 2.47
C LEU A 52 -5.48 1.34 1.68
N THR A 53 -6.37 1.33 0.70
CA THR A 53 -6.51 0.20 -0.24
C THR A 53 -5.74 0.53 -1.52
N ALA A 54 -4.84 -0.36 -1.93
CA ALA A 54 -4.16 -0.33 -3.21
C ALA A 54 -4.75 -1.40 -4.14
N THR A 55 -5.35 -0.95 -5.24
CA THR A 55 -5.99 -1.84 -6.22
C THR A 55 -5.03 -2.07 -7.38
N THR A 56 -4.93 -3.33 -7.80
CA THR A 56 -4.12 -3.73 -8.96
C THR A 56 -4.96 -3.89 -10.22
N ARG A 57 -4.31 -3.94 -11.39
CA ARG A 57 -4.92 -4.23 -12.69
C ARG A 57 -5.59 -5.60 -12.72
N ALA A 58 -5.06 -6.56 -11.95
CA ALA A 58 -5.66 -7.88 -11.77
C ALA A 58 -6.92 -7.89 -10.89
N GLY A 59 -7.36 -6.74 -10.37
CA GLY A 59 -8.51 -6.63 -9.48
C GLY A 59 -8.23 -7.09 -8.05
N ILE A 60 -6.95 -7.23 -7.67
CA ILE A 60 -6.54 -7.57 -6.31
C ILE A 60 -6.41 -6.29 -5.48
N ASP A 61 -7.09 -6.26 -4.34
CA ASP A 61 -7.03 -5.19 -3.34
C ASP A 61 -6.09 -5.55 -2.19
N PHE A 62 -5.09 -4.69 -1.96
CA PHE A 62 -4.22 -4.75 -0.79
C PHE A 62 -4.65 -3.68 0.22
N GLU A 63 -5.06 -4.11 1.41
CA GLU A 63 -5.52 -3.21 2.47
C GLU A 63 -4.43 -3.00 3.52
N PHE A 64 -4.03 -1.75 3.71
CA PHE A 64 -3.01 -1.35 4.68
C PHE A 64 -3.64 -0.48 5.78
N VAL A 65 -3.43 -0.84 7.04
CA VAL A 65 -3.66 0.09 8.15
C VAL A 65 -2.54 1.13 8.13
N CYS A 66 -2.85 2.34 7.69
CA CYS A 66 -1.86 3.39 7.43
C CYS A 66 -2.34 4.75 7.94
N TRP A 67 -1.83 5.17 9.10
CA TRP A 67 -2.14 6.47 9.69
C TRP A 67 -1.65 7.65 8.82
N LYS A 68 -0.51 7.48 8.14
CA LYS A 68 0.09 8.47 7.24
C LYS A 68 -0.30 8.26 5.76
N ARG A 69 -1.49 7.69 5.48
CA ARG A 69 -1.93 7.38 4.11
C ARG A 69 -1.91 8.55 3.15
N ASP A 70 -2.21 9.78 3.61
CA ASP A 70 -2.14 10.96 2.75
C ASP A 70 -0.69 11.24 2.30
N ALA A 71 0.31 11.02 3.16
CA ALA A 71 1.72 11.16 2.80
C ALA A 71 2.17 10.06 1.82
N VAL A 72 1.65 8.84 1.96
CA VAL A 72 1.92 7.74 1.01
C VAL A 72 1.31 8.06 -0.35
N ILE A 73 0.05 8.51 -0.38
CA ILE A 73 -0.63 8.92 -1.63
C ILE A 73 0.16 10.02 -2.34
N GLU A 74 0.62 11.02 -1.59
CA GLU A 74 1.42 12.12 -2.16
C GLU A 74 2.75 11.60 -2.75
N ALA A 75 3.46 10.73 -2.01
CA ALA A 75 4.67 10.11 -2.53
C ALA A 75 4.42 9.25 -3.78
N VAL A 76 3.30 8.49 -3.84
CA VAL A 76 2.94 7.74 -5.04
C VAL A 76 2.62 8.68 -6.19
N ARG A 77 1.88 9.77 -5.98
CA ARG A 77 1.58 10.76 -7.04
C ARG A 77 2.84 11.40 -7.62
N GLN A 78 3.86 11.63 -6.81
CA GLN A 78 5.14 12.17 -7.29
C GLN A 78 5.84 11.23 -8.28
N GLN A 79 5.65 9.91 -8.14
CA GLN A 79 6.26 8.90 -9.02
C GLN A 79 5.31 8.39 -10.12
N CYS A 80 4.00 8.43 -9.87
CA CYS A 80 2.92 8.00 -10.75
C CYS A 80 1.80 9.07 -10.76
N PRO A 81 1.98 10.20 -11.45
CA PRO A 81 1.04 11.34 -11.40
C PRO A 81 -0.39 11.02 -11.85
N GLN A 82 -0.54 10.01 -12.71
CA GLN A 82 -1.82 9.58 -13.28
C GLN A 82 -2.60 8.60 -12.39
N ILE A 83 -2.10 8.25 -11.21
CA ILE A 83 -2.75 7.28 -10.33
C ILE A 83 -4.15 7.77 -9.89
N ALA A 84 -5.15 6.89 -10.00
CA ALA A 84 -6.49 7.20 -9.50
C ALA A 84 -6.48 7.23 -7.95
N VAL A 85 -7.06 8.27 -7.36
CA VAL A 85 -7.18 8.40 -5.90
C VAL A 85 -8.62 8.69 -5.53
N SER A 86 -9.17 7.91 -4.60
CA SER A 86 -10.53 8.06 -4.07
C SER A 86 -10.59 8.02 -2.54
N GLU A 87 -11.73 8.41 -1.99
CA GLU A 87 -12.08 8.36 -0.57
C GLU A 87 -13.04 7.20 -0.26
#